data_AF-A0A2M9QAM9-F1
#
_entry.id   AF-A0A2M9QAM9-F1
#
_cell.length_a   1.000
_cell.length_b   1.000
_cell.length_c   1.000
_cell.angle_alpha   90.00
_cell.angle_beta   90.00
_cell.angle_gamma   90.00
#
_symmetry.space_group_name_H-M   'P 1'
#
loop_
_entity.id
_entity.type
_entity.pdbx_description
1 polymer ?
#
loop_
_entity_poly.entity_id
_entity_poly.type
_entity_poly.pdbx_seq_one_letter_code
_entity_poly.pdbx_strand_id
1 'polypeptide(L)'
;MEVIDSRLKRNISVINKKLLEFNNVQRGKLNGEQLNLSKRDDLTYQIAVELITWITNTDELLKINFDSYRVEKSKNKKTKGEILGIRHAFNLFKHDMAILSLEEKKYSPHVKTEAIDCVWINTVWLDIKDIHFEAKYKSARTAYVRNLQGKTLYETFNSVVDFLNRQYGKVITKK
;
A
#
# COMPACT_ATOMS: atom_id res chain seq x y z
N MET A 1 -21.20 5.50 17.99
CA MET A 1 -20.41 6.35 17.06
C MET A 1 -18.96 6.51 17.51
N GLU A 2 -18.69 6.64 18.82
CA GLU A 2 -17.33 6.74 19.38
C GLU A 2 -16.42 5.53 19.12
N VAL A 3 -16.98 4.31 19.11
CA VAL A 3 -16.21 3.07 18.84
C VAL A 3 -15.68 3.01 17.40
N ILE A 4 -16.44 3.51 16.42
CA ILE A 4 -16.01 3.53 15.01
C ILE A 4 -14.94 4.60 14.80
N ASP A 5 -15.11 5.74 15.47
CA ASP A 5 -14.15 6.85 15.43
C ASP A 5 -12.79 6.46 16.00
N SER A 6 -12.76 5.85 17.18
CA SER A 6 -11.53 5.39 17.81
C SER A 6 -10.81 4.31 16.99
N ARG A 7 -11.57 3.41 16.35
CA ARG A 7 -11.03 2.42 15.40
C ARG A 7 -10.44 3.08 14.16
N LEU A 8 -11.14 4.02 13.53
CA LEU A 8 -10.62 4.74 12.37
C LEU A 8 -9.36 5.54 12.72
N LYS A 9 -9.36 6.25 13.85
CA LYS A 9 -8.21 6.99 14.36
C LYS A 9 -7.00 6.07 14.53
N ARG A 10 -7.19 4.91 15.15
CA ARG A 10 -6.15 3.89 15.31
C ARG A 10 -5.63 3.42 13.96
N ASN A 11 -6.51 3.04 13.04
CA ASN A 11 -6.10 2.52 11.74
C ASN A 11 -5.30 3.55 10.95
N ILE A 12 -5.76 4.80 10.88
CA ILE A 12 -5.07 5.90 10.20
C ILE A 12 -3.68 6.14 10.82
N SER A 13 -3.59 6.15 12.16
CA SER A 13 -2.31 6.28 12.86
C SER A 13 -1.33 5.15 12.48
N VAL A 14 -1.80 3.90 12.48
CA VAL A 14 -0.97 2.74 12.11
C VAL A 14 -0.53 2.81 10.66
N ILE A 15 -1.42 3.16 9.74
CA ILE A 15 -1.10 3.33 8.31
C ILE A 15 0.00 4.37 8.12
N ASN A 16 -0.12 5.54 8.74
CA ASN A 16 0.87 6.61 8.61
C ASN A 16 2.22 6.19 9.19
N LYS A 17 2.23 5.52 10.35
CA LYS A 17 3.46 4.98 10.94
C LYS A 17 4.14 3.96 10.00
N LYS A 18 3.35 3.06 9.42
CA LYS A 18 3.85 2.02 8.51
C LYS A 18 4.35 2.57 7.18
N LEU A 19 3.71 3.62 6.65
CA LEU A 19 4.19 4.30 5.44
C LEU A 19 5.54 4.98 5.68
N LEU A 20 5.71 5.62 6.84
CA LEU A 20 7.00 6.21 7.24
C LEU A 20 8.08 5.12 7.41
N GLU A 21 7.74 4.02 8.10
CA GLU A 21 8.61 2.86 8.26
C GLU A 21 9.06 2.29 6.91
N PHE A 22 8.11 2.13 5.97
CA PHE A 22 8.38 1.67 4.61
C PHE A 22 9.39 2.57 3.89
N ASN A 23 9.18 3.89 3.91
CA ASN A 23 10.10 4.85 3.30
C ASN A 23 11.50 4.79 3.91
N ASN A 24 11.60 4.63 5.23
CA ASN A 24 12.88 4.51 5.93
C ASN A 24 13.62 3.24 5.51
N VAL A 25 12.93 2.09 5.48
CA VAL A 25 13.51 0.81 5.05
C VAL A 25 13.94 0.85 3.58
N GLN A 26 13.15 1.48 2.70
CA GLN A 26 13.53 1.69 1.30
C GLN A 26 14.79 2.56 1.16
N ARG A 27 15.05 3.47 2.11
CA ARG A 27 16.30 4.27 2.19
C ARG A 27 17.44 3.54 2.92
N GLY A 28 17.21 2.32 3.39
CA GLY A 28 18.19 1.50 4.10
C GLY A 28 18.42 1.90 5.55
N LYS A 29 17.45 2.57 6.19
CA LYS A 29 17.55 3.00 7.59
C LYS A 29 16.33 2.55 8.40
N LEU A 30 16.54 2.13 9.64
CA LEU A 30 15.45 1.91 10.59
C LEU A 30 15.94 2.23 12.00
N ASN A 31 15.19 3.07 12.74
CA ASN A 31 15.54 3.50 14.10
C ASN A 31 16.98 4.07 14.25
N GLY A 32 17.50 4.70 13.19
CA GLY A 32 18.87 5.25 13.17
C GLY A 32 19.96 4.25 12.77
N GLU A 33 19.63 2.98 12.60
CA GLU A 33 20.55 1.94 12.15
C GLU A 33 20.54 1.80 10.63
N GLN A 34 21.72 1.55 10.05
CA GLN A 34 21.86 1.19 8.64
C GLN A 34 21.53 -0.29 8.45
N LEU A 35 20.67 -0.59 7.47
CA LEU A 35 20.25 -1.95 7.17
C LEU A 35 21.07 -2.54 6.02
N ASN A 36 21.47 -3.81 6.17
CA ASN A 36 21.99 -4.58 5.04
C ASN A 36 20.86 -4.95 4.05
N LEU A 37 21.22 -5.40 2.84
CA LEU A 37 20.25 -5.66 1.77
C LEU A 37 19.23 -6.75 2.14
N SER A 38 19.67 -7.87 2.72
CA SER A 38 18.75 -8.96 3.12
C SER A 38 17.69 -8.49 4.10
N LYS A 39 18.10 -7.76 5.14
CA LYS A 39 17.20 -7.23 6.16
C LYS A 39 16.25 -6.18 5.60
N ARG A 40 16.69 -5.39 4.61
CA ARG A 40 15.82 -4.42 3.90
C ARG A 40 14.74 -5.14 3.10
N ASP A 41 15.07 -6.23 2.44
CA ASP A 41 14.15 -6.99 1.62
C ASP A 41 13.05 -7.62 2.48
N ASP A 42 13.43 -8.33 3.56
CA ASP A 42 12.47 -8.96 4.47
C ASP A 42 11.52 -7.93 5.10
N LEU A 43 12.06 -6.79 5.53
CA LEU A 43 11.27 -5.72 6.12
C LEU A 43 10.38 -5.02 5.09
N THR A 44 10.84 -4.83 3.85
CA THR A 44 10.03 -4.22 2.79
C THR A 44 8.79 -5.05 2.53
N TYR A 45 8.98 -6.36 2.33
CA TYR A 45 7.90 -7.30 2.13
C TYR A 45 6.92 -7.29 3.31
N GLN A 46 7.42 -7.43 4.54
CA GLN A 46 6.58 -7.43 5.73
C GLN A 46 5.74 -6.14 5.86
N ILE A 47 6.38 -4.98 5.72
CA ILE A 47 5.69 -3.69 5.86
C ILE A 47 4.69 -3.48 4.70
N ALA A 48 5.00 -3.94 3.49
CA ALA A 48 4.06 -3.88 2.36
C ALA A 48 2.78 -4.68 2.63
N VAL A 49 2.92 -5.92 3.13
CA VAL A 49 1.78 -6.79 3.50
C VAL A 49 0.93 -6.12 4.60
N GLU A 50 1.58 -5.55 5.62
CA GLU A 50 0.89 -4.83 6.69
C GLU A 50 0.14 -3.60 6.15
N LEU A 51 0.77 -2.80 5.27
CA LEU A 51 0.13 -1.64 4.64
C LEU A 51 -1.09 -2.04 3.81
N ILE A 52 -0.96 -3.07 2.97
CA ILE A 52 -2.07 -3.59 2.14
C ILE A 52 -3.24 -4.04 3.03
N THR A 53 -2.94 -4.71 4.14
CA THR A 53 -3.94 -5.16 5.12
C THR A 53 -4.66 -3.98 5.77
N TRP A 54 -3.90 -3.00 6.31
CA TRP A 54 -4.47 -1.85 6.99
C TRP A 54 -5.27 -0.94 6.05
N ILE A 55 -4.78 -0.72 4.82
CA ILE A 55 -5.49 0.02 3.78
C ILE A 55 -6.82 -0.67 3.46
N THR A 56 -6.80 -1.99 3.21
CA THR A 56 -8.00 -2.76 2.85
C THR A 56 -9.05 -2.74 3.95
N ASN A 57 -8.63 -2.91 5.21
CA ASN A 57 -9.51 -2.86 6.37
C ASN A 57 -10.10 -1.47 6.61
N THR A 58 -9.30 -0.43 6.40
CA THR A 58 -9.73 0.97 6.59
C THR A 58 -10.69 1.41 5.48
N ASP A 59 -10.43 1.03 4.24
CA ASP A 59 -11.35 1.21 3.12
C ASP A 59 -12.71 0.57 3.41
N GLU A 60 -12.73 -0.68 3.89
CA GLU A 60 -13.98 -1.38 4.20
C GLU A 60 -14.73 -0.71 5.35
N LEU A 61 -14.02 -0.33 6.41
CA LEU A 61 -14.62 0.36 7.56
C LEU A 61 -15.26 1.69 7.15
N LEU A 62 -14.57 2.48 6.31
CA LEU A 62 -15.11 3.74 5.79
C LEU A 62 -16.31 3.50 4.88
N LYS A 63 -16.23 2.51 3.98
CA LYS A 63 -17.29 2.16 3.04
C LYS A 63 -18.58 1.72 3.73
N ILE A 64 -18.48 0.94 4.80
CA ILE A 64 -19.65 0.45 5.55
C ILE A 64 -20.33 1.58 6.32
N ASN A 65 -19.55 2.48 6.92
CA ASN A 65 -20.08 3.44 7.90
C ASN A 65 -20.36 4.83 7.33
N PHE A 66 -19.85 5.18 6.14
CA PHE A 66 -19.94 6.55 5.61
C PHE A 66 -20.30 6.57 4.11
N ASP A 67 -21.54 6.94 3.81
CA ASP A 67 -22.04 7.08 2.43
C ASP A 67 -21.27 8.15 1.64
N SER A 68 -20.90 9.23 2.32
CA SER A 68 -20.07 10.30 1.77
C SER A 68 -18.73 9.78 1.24
N TYR A 69 -18.12 8.82 1.92
CA TYR A 69 -16.89 8.16 1.47
C TYR A 69 -17.12 7.41 0.15
N ARG A 70 -18.23 6.66 0.02
CA ARG A 70 -18.55 5.91 -1.20
C ARG A 70 -18.70 6.84 -2.40
N VAL A 71 -19.42 7.95 -2.20
CA VAL A 71 -19.62 8.99 -3.22
C VAL A 71 -18.27 9.61 -3.63
N GLU A 72 -17.44 10.02 -2.68
CA GLU A 72 -16.16 10.66 -2.98
C GLU A 72 -15.16 9.71 -3.63
N LYS A 73 -15.07 8.45 -3.17
CA LYS A 73 -14.26 7.42 -3.80
C LYS A 73 -14.71 7.16 -5.24
N SER A 74 -16.01 7.21 -5.53
CA SER A 74 -16.51 7.01 -6.89
C SER A 74 -16.06 8.10 -7.88
N LYS A 75 -15.88 9.34 -7.39
CA LYS A 75 -15.42 10.49 -8.19
C LYS A 75 -13.92 10.44 -8.48
N ASN A 76 -13.11 9.96 -7.53
CA ASN A 76 -11.67 9.83 -7.72
C ASN A 76 -11.31 8.50 -8.42
N LYS A 77 -11.41 8.48 -9.76
CA LYS A 77 -11.16 7.27 -10.58
C LYS A 77 -9.78 6.66 -10.33
N LYS A 78 -8.73 7.48 -10.16
CA LYS A 78 -7.35 7.02 -9.92
C LYS A 78 -7.27 6.25 -8.61
N THR A 79 -7.61 6.89 -7.49
CA THR A 79 -7.49 6.25 -6.17
C THR A 79 -8.47 5.09 -6.00
N LYS A 80 -9.66 5.16 -6.61
CA LYS A 80 -10.56 4.00 -6.68
C LYS A 80 -9.90 2.80 -7.35
N GLY A 81 -9.22 3.03 -8.48
CA GLY A 81 -8.47 2.00 -9.18
C GLY A 81 -7.32 1.42 -8.35
N GLU A 82 -6.55 2.30 -7.69
CA GLU A 82 -5.45 1.91 -6.79
C GLU A 82 -5.95 1.06 -5.61
N ILE A 83 -6.99 1.49 -4.90
CA ILE A 83 -7.57 0.73 -3.79
C ILE A 83 -8.14 -0.62 -4.26
N LEU A 84 -8.78 -0.65 -5.42
CA LEU A 84 -9.32 -1.90 -5.98
C LEU A 84 -8.19 -2.86 -6.38
N GLY A 85 -7.08 -2.34 -6.91
CA GLY A 85 -5.86 -3.10 -7.15
C GLY A 85 -5.23 -3.61 -5.85
N ILE A 86 -5.17 -2.78 -4.80
CA ILE A 86 -4.64 -3.18 -3.48
C ILE A 86 -5.51 -4.28 -2.87
N ARG A 87 -6.82 -4.24 -3.09
CA ARG A 87 -7.72 -5.32 -2.67
C ARG A 87 -7.47 -6.62 -3.44
N HIS A 88 -7.12 -6.53 -4.73
CA HIS A 88 -6.67 -7.70 -5.47
C HIS A 88 -5.40 -8.26 -4.85
N ALA A 89 -4.38 -7.42 -4.66
CA ALA A 89 -3.14 -7.76 -3.95
C ALA A 89 -3.37 -8.44 -2.59
N PHE A 90 -4.26 -7.90 -1.77
CA PHE A 90 -4.64 -8.51 -0.49
C PHE A 90 -5.23 -9.92 -0.67
N ASN A 91 -6.11 -10.11 -1.65
CA ASN A 91 -6.69 -11.42 -1.92
C ASN A 91 -5.65 -12.41 -2.45
N LEU A 92 -4.70 -11.95 -3.26
CA LEU A 92 -3.58 -12.76 -3.72
C LEU A 92 -2.79 -13.30 -2.53
N PHE A 93 -2.38 -12.43 -1.60
CA PHE A 93 -1.69 -12.86 -0.39
C PHE A 93 -2.51 -13.81 0.49
N LYS A 94 -3.81 -13.54 0.62
CA LYS A 94 -4.67 -14.29 1.55
C LYS A 94 -5.03 -15.69 1.03
N HIS A 95 -5.20 -15.84 -0.29
CA HIS A 95 -5.81 -17.04 -0.87
C HIS A 95 -4.90 -17.78 -1.85
N ASP A 96 -3.99 -17.08 -2.54
CA ASP A 96 -3.03 -17.68 -3.47
C ASP A 96 -1.63 -17.67 -2.85
N MET A 97 -1.32 -18.73 -2.09
CA MET A 97 0.04 -19.02 -1.60
C MET A 97 1.06 -19.21 -2.75
N ALA A 98 0.60 -19.24 -4.01
CA ALA A 98 1.43 -19.26 -5.21
C ALA A 98 2.26 -17.98 -5.39
N ILE A 99 1.89 -16.88 -4.71
CA ILE A 99 2.62 -15.62 -4.76
C ILE A 99 3.31 -15.40 -3.41
N LEU A 100 4.60 -15.76 -3.34
CA LEU A 100 5.44 -15.52 -2.17
C LEU A 100 5.87 -14.04 -2.04
N SER A 101 5.64 -13.23 -3.08
CA SER A 101 5.92 -11.80 -3.10
C SER A 101 5.07 -11.07 -4.15
N LEU A 102 4.48 -9.92 -3.80
CA LEU A 102 3.80 -9.03 -4.77
C LEU A 102 4.72 -7.98 -5.37
N GLU A 103 6.02 -8.15 -5.16
CA GLU A 103 6.99 -7.10 -5.39
C GLU A 103 8.11 -7.61 -6.29
N GLU A 104 8.38 -6.85 -7.35
CA GLU A 104 9.56 -7.02 -8.20
C GLU A 104 10.58 -5.94 -7.80
N LYS A 105 11.85 -6.34 -7.65
CA LYS A 105 12.91 -5.44 -7.24
C LYS A 105 13.58 -4.84 -8.48
N LYS A 106 13.56 -3.52 -8.57
CA LYS A 106 14.37 -2.77 -9.53
C LYS A 106 15.45 -2.02 -8.76
N TYR A 107 16.69 -2.45 -8.89
CA TYR A 107 17.82 -1.78 -8.27
C TYR A 107 18.16 -0.52 -9.09
N SER A 108 18.15 0.65 -8.44
CA SER A 108 18.73 1.85 -9.05
C SER A 108 20.26 1.72 -9.06
N PRO A 109 20.97 2.45 -9.95
CA PRO A 109 22.43 2.49 -9.93
C PRO A 109 22.96 2.84 -8.54
N HIS A 110 24.03 2.18 -8.11
CA HIS A 110 24.72 2.46 -6.85
C HIS A 110 25.23 3.91 -6.89
N VAL A 111 24.68 4.77 -6.05
CA VAL A 111 25.18 6.14 -5.92
C VAL A 111 26.24 6.14 -4.83
N LYS A 112 27.50 6.21 -5.25
CA LYS A 112 28.66 6.33 -4.37
C LYS A 112 29.33 7.69 -4.59
N THR A 113 29.34 8.51 -3.55
CA THR A 113 30.08 9.77 -3.44
C THR A 113 30.84 9.76 -2.11
N GLU A 114 31.78 10.69 -1.90
CA GLU A 114 32.53 10.79 -0.65
C GLU A 114 31.64 10.97 0.60
N ALA A 115 30.43 11.53 0.42
CA ALA A 115 29.48 11.80 1.50
C ALA A 115 28.30 10.81 1.57
N ILE A 116 28.04 10.04 0.51
CA ILE A 116 26.85 9.19 0.39
C ILE A 116 27.24 7.88 -0.28
N ASP A 117 27.06 6.77 0.42
CA ASP A 117 27.09 5.42 -0.13
C ASP A 117 25.68 4.83 0.02
N CYS A 118 24.88 4.83 -1.07
CA CYS A 118 23.52 4.35 -1.01
C CYS A 118 23.08 3.56 -2.25
N VAL A 119 22.34 2.48 -2.00
CA VAL A 119 21.61 1.71 -3.02
C VAL A 119 20.12 1.94 -2.79
N TRP A 120 19.47 2.59 -3.76
CA TRP A 120 18.03 2.75 -3.77
C TRP A 120 17.39 1.48 -4.34
N ILE A 121 16.68 0.75 -3.47
CA ILE A 121 15.84 -0.36 -3.90
C ILE A 121 14.52 0.27 -4.34
N ASN A 122 14.21 0.21 -5.63
CA ASN A 122 12.88 0.58 -6.11
C ASN A 122 12.04 -0.69 -6.17
N THR A 123 11.14 -0.81 -5.20
CA THR A 123 10.23 -1.94 -5.11
C THR A 123 8.97 -1.61 -5.93
N VAL A 124 8.67 -2.43 -6.93
CA VAL A 124 7.50 -2.22 -7.83
C VAL A 124 6.51 -3.37 -7.73
N TRP A 125 5.25 -3.12 -8.10
CA TRP A 125 4.23 -4.16 -8.12
C TRP A 125 4.52 -5.20 -9.21
N LEU A 126 4.44 -6.48 -8.83
CA LEU A 126 4.69 -7.64 -9.67
C LEU A 126 3.85 -7.63 -10.96
N ASP A 127 4.43 -8.13 -12.05
CA ASP A 127 3.68 -8.49 -13.25
C ASP A 127 2.92 -9.80 -13.04
N ILE A 128 1.58 -9.74 -13.12
CA ILE A 128 0.70 -10.88 -12.87
C ILE A 128 0.14 -11.50 -14.16
N LYS A 129 0.78 -11.26 -15.32
CA LYS A 129 0.31 -11.77 -16.62
C LYS A 129 0.11 -13.29 -16.66
N ASP A 130 1.00 -14.04 -16.00
CA ASP A 130 1.05 -15.51 -16.03
C ASP A 130 0.34 -16.17 -14.82
N ILE A 131 -0.26 -15.36 -13.95
CA ILE A 131 -0.95 -15.87 -12.77
C ILE A 131 -2.43 -16.12 -13.14
N HIS A 132 -2.86 -17.37 -12.98
CA HIS A 132 -4.22 -17.80 -13.31
C HIS A 132 -5.22 -17.39 -12.22
N PHE A 133 -6.42 -16.93 -12.63
CA PHE A 133 -7.43 -16.44 -11.69
C PHE A 133 -8.85 -16.82 -12.09
N GLU A 134 -9.70 -17.01 -11.07
CA GLU A 134 -11.14 -17.17 -11.27
C GLU A 134 -11.79 -15.93 -11.91
N ALA A 135 -12.71 -16.16 -12.84
CA ALA A 135 -13.40 -15.11 -13.59
C ALA A 135 -14.13 -14.08 -12.70
N LYS A 136 -14.56 -14.46 -11.48
CA LYS A 136 -15.27 -13.58 -10.54
C LYS A 136 -14.43 -12.39 -10.06
N TYR A 137 -13.11 -12.43 -10.20
CA TYR A 137 -12.20 -11.35 -9.79
C TYR A 137 -11.70 -10.48 -10.95
N LYS A 138 -12.29 -10.59 -12.15
CA LYS A 138 -11.82 -9.90 -13.36
C LYS A 138 -11.68 -8.38 -13.19
N SER A 139 -12.61 -7.72 -12.51
CA SER A 139 -12.58 -6.26 -12.31
C SER A 139 -11.44 -5.81 -11.39
N ALA A 140 -11.18 -6.57 -10.31
CA ALA A 140 -10.09 -6.31 -9.38
C ALA A 140 -8.72 -6.57 -10.01
N ARG A 141 -8.59 -7.66 -10.79
CA ARG A 141 -7.41 -7.94 -11.61
C ARG A 141 -7.14 -6.82 -12.62
N THR A 142 -8.17 -6.38 -13.32
CA THR A 142 -8.05 -5.28 -14.30
C THR A 142 -7.59 -4.00 -13.62
N ALA A 143 -8.09 -3.72 -12.41
CA ALA A 143 -7.65 -2.58 -11.63
C ALA A 143 -6.20 -2.71 -11.19
N TYR A 144 -5.74 -3.89 -10.77
CA TYR A 144 -4.34 -4.16 -10.45
C TYR A 144 -3.44 -3.91 -11.66
N VAL A 145 -3.70 -4.57 -12.78
CA VAL A 145 -2.88 -4.46 -14.00
C VAL A 145 -2.81 -3.01 -14.48
N ARG A 146 -3.94 -2.30 -14.47
CA ARG A 146 -4.00 -0.92 -14.98
C ARG A 146 -3.38 0.09 -14.01
N ASN A 147 -3.53 -0.09 -12.70
CA ASN A 147 -3.25 0.96 -11.74
C ASN A 147 -2.04 0.69 -10.85
N LEU A 148 -1.61 -0.56 -10.70
CA LEU A 148 -0.52 -0.95 -9.79
C LEU A 148 0.68 -1.52 -10.53
N GLN A 149 0.48 -2.49 -11.42
CA GLN A 149 1.57 -3.25 -12.05
C GLN A 149 2.70 -2.36 -12.59
N GLY A 150 3.93 -2.70 -12.21
CA GLY A 150 5.15 -1.98 -12.62
C GLY A 150 5.34 -0.60 -11.98
N LYS A 151 4.38 -0.09 -11.21
CA LYS A 151 4.53 1.15 -10.43
C LYS A 151 5.22 0.89 -9.11
N THR A 152 5.81 1.92 -8.53
CA THR A 152 6.43 1.80 -7.21
C THR A 152 5.38 1.54 -6.14
N LEU A 153 5.70 0.65 -5.19
CA LEU A 153 4.87 0.40 -4.02
C LEU A 153 4.67 1.70 -3.22
N TYR A 154 5.76 2.45 -3.01
CA TYR A 154 5.71 3.69 -2.21
C TYR A 154 4.77 4.75 -2.80
N GLU A 155 4.84 5.07 -4.09
CA GLU A 155 3.95 6.09 -4.68
C GLU A 155 2.49 5.65 -4.61
N THR A 156 2.24 4.35 -4.81
CA THR A 156 0.91 3.76 -4.69
C THR A 156 0.38 3.92 -3.28
N PHE A 157 1.16 3.49 -2.28
CA PHE A 157 0.78 3.61 -0.88
C PHE A 157 0.59 5.07 -0.49
N ASN A 158 1.52 5.95 -0.83
CA ASN A 158 1.41 7.38 -0.52
C ASN A 158 0.13 7.99 -1.08
N SER A 159 -0.18 7.74 -2.37
CA SER A 159 -1.41 8.21 -3.02
C SER A 159 -2.68 7.75 -2.28
N VAL A 160 -2.74 6.47 -1.91
CA VAL A 160 -3.90 5.88 -1.22
C VAL A 160 -4.01 6.37 0.22
N VAL A 161 -2.89 6.46 0.94
CA VAL A 161 -2.84 6.95 2.33
C VAL A 161 -3.25 8.43 2.39
N ASP A 162 -2.78 9.27 1.47
CA ASP A 162 -3.18 10.68 1.37
C ASP A 162 -4.69 10.82 1.12
N PHE A 163 -5.27 9.93 0.33
CA PHE A 163 -6.72 9.89 0.16
C PHE A 163 -7.43 9.49 1.46
N LEU A 164 -7.01 8.41 2.12
CA LEU A 164 -7.62 7.94 3.36
C LEU A 164 -7.53 8.99 4.49
N ASN A 165 -6.40 9.67 4.63
CA ASN A 165 -6.20 10.77 5.58
C ASN A 165 -7.20 11.91 5.33
N ARG A 166 -7.39 12.33 4.07
CA ARG A 166 -8.37 13.36 3.71
C ARG A 166 -9.80 12.94 4.02
N GLN A 167 -10.15 11.68 3.76
CA GLN A 167 -11.48 11.17 4.06
C GLN A 167 -11.74 11.09 5.57
N TYR A 168 -10.75 10.65 6.35
CA TYR A 168 -10.82 10.68 7.81
C TYR A 168 -11.02 12.10 8.35
N GLY A 169 -10.26 13.08 7.83
CA GLY A 169 -10.44 14.50 8.18
C GLY A 169 -11.87 14.99 7.92
N LYS A 170 -12.45 14.66 6.75
CA LYS A 170 -13.85 15.00 6.40
C LYS A 170 -14.88 14.32 7.30
N VAL A 171 -14.59 13.14 7.83
CA VAL A 171 -15.49 12.40 8.72
C VAL A 171 -15.51 13.03 10.12
N ILE A 172 -14.37 13.49 10.62
CA ILE A 172 -14.28 14.12 11.95
C ILE A 172 -14.85 15.54 11.93
N THR A 173 -14.61 16.34 10.89
CA THR A 173 -15.07 17.73 10.83
C THR A 173 -16.56 17.89 10.53
N LYS A 174 -17.24 16.80 10.14
CA LYS A 174 -18.69 16.77 9.92
C LYS A 174 -19.49 16.27 11.13
N LYS A 175 -18.82 15.96 12.24
CA LYS A 175 -19.45 15.76 13.55
C LYS A 175 -19.61 17.11 14.25
#